data_AF-R9T3U7-F1
#
_entry.id   AF-R9T3U7-F1
#
_cell.length_a   1.000
_cell.length_b   1.000
_cell.length_c   1.000
_cell.angle_alpha   90.00
_cell.angle_beta   90.00
_cell.angle_gamma   90.00
#
_symmetry.space_group_name_H-M   'P 1'
#
loop_
_entity.id
_entity.type
_entity.pdbx_description
1 polymer ?
#
loop_
_entity_poly.entity_id
_entity_poly.type
_entity_poly.pdbx_seq_one_letter_code
_entity_poly.pdbx_strand_id
1 'polypeptide(L)'
;MKWKSHTAIARAIAEEADIHGECRQALYQGVIDPDRSPDYHRKRSKNGRNTFNRMAHHHPSTSMVMSYVWEARKFYLENNEAAAMRSIGRALHYVQDKSVSRGFRGWTHDMREEAVSRLDVPAEEIRRGFSEACSSPDFVRECITAVKNKRNPHKALKTGSYYSALIFASVFSPAENSFEMRNKSLRQYRQRKILLCVSTAVSAAAAASLLLKLYIPAAVFAAAAAIMFASNIHYKDVKRKASWYGTRKS
;
A
#
# COMPACT_ATOMS: atom_id res chain seq x y z
N MET A 1 6.62 10.33 15.98
CA MET A 1 7.99 10.88 16.11
C MET A 1 7.87 12.40 16.02
N LYS A 2 8.93 13.16 16.28
CA LYS A 2 8.90 14.60 15.95
C LYS A 2 9.05 14.80 14.43
N TRP A 3 8.50 15.90 13.91
CA TRP A 3 8.59 16.29 12.49
C TRP A 3 10.02 16.28 11.96
N LYS A 4 10.97 16.72 12.79
CA LYS A 4 12.40 16.70 12.46
C LYS A 4 12.90 15.29 12.17
N SER A 5 12.50 14.29 12.95
CA SER A 5 12.88 12.89 12.74
C SER A 5 12.25 12.30 11.48
N HIS A 6 10.96 12.56 11.26
CA HIS A 6 10.27 12.13 10.03
C HIS A 6 10.97 12.69 8.78
N THR A 7 11.28 13.98 8.80
CA THR A 7 11.97 14.67 7.71
C THR A 7 13.41 14.18 7.55
N ALA A 8 14.12 13.87 8.64
CA ALA A 8 15.48 13.34 8.57
C ALA A 8 15.52 11.96 7.91
N ILE A 9 14.59 11.06 8.26
CA ILE A 9 14.49 9.74 7.60
C ILE A 9 14.13 9.92 6.12
N ALA A 10 13.15 10.79 5.82
CA ALA A 10 12.76 11.09 4.44
C ALA A 10 13.92 11.67 3.61
N ARG A 11 14.76 12.50 4.22
CA ARG A 11 15.97 13.04 3.59
C ARG A 11 16.97 11.94 3.26
N ALA A 12 17.27 11.06 4.21
CA ALA A 12 18.18 9.94 3.98
C ALA A 12 17.68 9.00 2.87
N ILE A 13 16.37 8.75 2.80
CA ILE A 13 15.74 7.99 1.70
C ILE A 13 15.87 8.74 0.37
N ALA A 14 15.63 10.06 0.35
CA ALA A 14 15.76 10.86 -0.87
C ALA A 14 17.20 10.92 -1.38
N GLU A 15 18.18 10.97 -0.48
CA GLU A 15 19.61 10.92 -0.82
C GLU A 15 19.99 9.54 -1.40
N GLU A 16 19.57 8.45 -0.74
CA GLU A 16 19.85 7.08 -1.23
C GLU A 16 19.20 6.80 -2.60
N ALA A 17 18.01 7.34 -2.84
CA ALA A 17 17.28 7.18 -4.10
C ALA A 17 17.60 8.24 -5.17
N ASP A 18 18.56 9.12 -4.91
CA ASP A 18 18.94 10.23 -5.80
C ASP A 18 17.76 11.13 -6.23
N ILE A 19 16.83 11.41 -5.30
CA ILE A 19 15.62 12.21 -5.55
C ILE A 19 15.91 13.68 -5.28
N HIS A 20 15.64 14.54 -6.25
CA HIS A 20 15.89 15.98 -6.19
C HIS A 20 14.63 16.82 -6.46
N GLY A 21 14.78 18.14 -6.38
CA GLY A 21 13.77 19.12 -6.82
C GLY A 21 12.39 18.95 -6.18
N GLU A 22 11.35 19.05 -7.01
CA GLU A 22 9.95 19.02 -6.57
C GLU A 22 9.57 17.67 -5.94
N CYS A 23 10.09 16.56 -6.45
CA CYS A 23 9.84 15.22 -5.92
C CYS A 23 10.36 15.09 -4.47
N ARG A 24 11.54 15.65 -4.19
CA ARG A 24 12.11 15.71 -2.83
C ARG A 24 11.21 16.52 -1.89
N GLN A 25 10.75 17.68 -2.34
CA GLN A 25 9.87 18.52 -1.53
C GLN A 25 8.51 17.87 -1.28
N ALA A 26 7.95 17.18 -2.28
CA ALA A 26 6.71 16.45 -2.15
C ALA A 26 6.82 15.30 -1.13
N LEU A 27 7.94 14.58 -1.11
CA LEU A 27 8.21 13.55 -0.10
C LEU A 27 8.23 14.14 1.31
N TYR A 28 8.92 15.27 1.49
CA TYR A 28 9.01 15.95 2.78
C TYR A 28 7.64 16.45 3.25
N GLN A 29 6.88 17.05 2.34
CA GLN A 29 5.52 17.49 2.64
C GLN A 29 4.64 16.30 3.01
N GLY A 30 4.79 15.15 2.33
CA GLY A 30 4.06 13.93 2.63
C GLY A 30 4.31 13.40 4.05
N VAL A 31 5.55 13.43 4.55
CA VAL A 31 5.84 12.95 5.92
C VAL A 31 5.41 13.92 7.02
N ILE A 32 5.20 15.20 6.68
CA ILE A 32 4.77 16.25 7.62
C ILE A 32 3.23 16.41 7.64
N ASP A 33 2.59 16.24 6.49
CA ASP A 33 1.15 16.48 6.29
C ASP A 33 0.26 15.86 7.36
N PRO A 34 0.42 14.58 7.75
CA PRO A 34 -0.46 13.95 8.73
C PRO A 34 -0.50 14.71 10.06
N ASP A 35 0.61 15.30 10.49
CA ASP A 35 0.65 16.05 11.75
C ASP A 35 0.16 17.50 11.61
N ARG A 36 0.31 18.11 10.42
CA ARG A 36 -0.18 19.47 10.14
C ARG A 36 -1.70 19.50 9.93
N SER A 37 -2.22 18.51 9.21
CA SER A 37 -3.64 18.34 8.91
C SER A 37 -4.01 16.88 9.13
N PRO A 38 -4.59 16.55 10.30
CA PRO A 38 -4.92 15.18 10.63
C PRO A 38 -5.82 14.54 9.57
N ASP A 39 -5.50 13.32 9.18
CA ASP A 39 -6.42 12.54 8.36
C ASP A 39 -7.67 12.17 9.15
N TYR A 40 -8.81 12.09 8.45
CA TYR A 40 -10.10 11.70 9.03
C TYR A 40 -10.59 10.41 8.39
N HIS A 41 -11.05 9.46 9.21
CA HIS A 41 -11.78 8.29 8.72
C HIS A 41 -13.28 8.46 8.93
N ARG A 42 -14.06 8.12 7.90
CA ARG A 42 -15.53 8.09 7.99
C ARG A 42 -15.96 6.78 8.63
N LYS A 43 -16.45 6.83 9.87
CA LYS A 43 -17.13 5.72 10.52
C LYS A 43 -18.63 5.86 10.27
N ARG A 44 -19.23 4.86 9.63
CA ARG A 44 -20.70 4.78 9.50
C ARG A 44 -21.24 4.05 10.71
N SER A 45 -22.09 4.70 11.51
CA SER A 45 -22.76 4.02 12.62
C SER A 45 -23.82 3.04 12.07
N LYS A 46 -24.25 2.07 12.89
CA LYS A 46 -25.35 1.16 12.56
C LYS A 46 -26.65 1.90 12.20
N ASN A 47 -26.79 3.15 12.64
CA ASN A 47 -27.97 4.00 12.43
C ASN A 47 -27.79 4.93 11.22
N GLY A 48 -26.82 4.66 10.34
CA GLY A 48 -26.61 5.39 9.09
C GLY A 48 -25.89 6.74 9.21
N ARG A 49 -25.64 7.25 10.43
CA ARG A 49 -24.92 8.51 10.66
C ARG A 49 -23.43 8.35 10.38
N ASN A 50 -22.85 9.29 9.63
CA ASN A 50 -21.42 9.36 9.40
C ASN A 50 -20.76 10.18 10.51
N THR A 51 -19.76 9.62 11.18
CA THR A 51 -18.84 10.35 12.06
C THR A 51 -17.45 10.36 11.45
N PHE A 52 -16.81 11.52 11.43
CA PHE A 52 -15.43 11.69 11.00
C PHE A 52 -14.55 11.70 12.23
N ASN A 53 -13.78 10.63 12.41
CA ASN A 53 -12.86 10.53 13.53
C ASN A 53 -11.44 10.82 13.04
N ARG A 54 -10.72 11.64 13.80
CA ARG A 54 -9.28 11.85 13.60
C ARG A 54 -8.57 10.50 13.59
N MET A 55 -7.71 10.28 12.61
CA MET A 55 -6.93 9.06 12.52
C MET A 55 -5.94 8.96 13.68
N ALA A 56 -5.80 7.76 14.23
CA ALA A 56 -4.83 7.50 15.29
C ALA A 56 -3.43 7.38 14.69
N HIS A 57 -2.59 8.39 14.89
CA HIS A 57 -1.21 8.45 14.37
C HIS A 57 -0.34 7.26 14.82
N HIS A 58 -0.58 6.73 16.02
CA HIS A 58 0.28 5.70 16.63
C HIS A 58 -0.22 4.26 16.51
N HIS A 59 -1.44 4.04 16.00
CA HIS A 59 -1.95 2.70 15.68
C HIS A 59 -2.67 2.74 14.32
N PRO A 60 -1.96 3.14 13.26
CA PRO A 60 -2.54 3.14 11.93
C PRO A 60 -2.87 1.69 11.56
N SER A 61 -4.09 1.47 11.06
CA SER A 61 -4.43 0.15 10.53
C SER A 61 -3.55 -0.15 9.32
N THR A 62 -3.12 -1.40 9.14
CA THR A 62 -2.33 -1.80 7.96
C THR A 62 -3.03 -1.40 6.66
N SER A 63 -4.37 -1.49 6.62
CA SER A 63 -5.17 -1.10 5.45
C SER A 63 -5.06 0.40 5.10
N MET A 64 -4.93 1.27 6.10
CA MET A 64 -4.75 2.72 5.90
C MET A 64 -3.36 3.03 5.36
N VAL A 65 -2.31 2.46 5.94
CA VAL A 65 -0.95 2.65 5.41
C VAL A 65 -0.88 2.12 3.98
N MET A 66 -1.48 0.95 3.73
CA MET A 66 -1.57 0.39 2.38
C MET A 66 -2.35 1.27 1.40
N SER A 67 -3.33 2.07 1.81
CA SER A 67 -4.04 2.94 0.85
C SER A 67 -3.12 4.01 0.28
N TYR A 68 -2.30 4.66 1.12
CA TYR A 68 -1.30 5.62 0.66
C TYR A 68 -0.19 4.97 -0.18
N VAL A 69 0.21 3.75 0.17
CA VAL A 69 1.15 2.95 -0.65
C VAL A 69 0.56 2.66 -2.04
N TRP A 70 -0.71 2.26 -2.12
CA TRP A 70 -1.40 2.01 -3.39
C TRP A 70 -1.55 3.28 -4.22
N GLU A 71 -1.88 4.41 -3.60
CA GLU A 71 -1.90 5.71 -4.27
C GLU A 71 -0.54 6.08 -4.82
N ALA A 72 0.53 5.94 -4.02
CA ALA A 72 1.89 6.22 -4.45
C ALA A 72 2.27 5.36 -5.66
N ARG A 73 2.00 4.05 -5.60
CA ARG A 73 2.29 3.14 -6.71
C ARG A 73 1.47 3.49 -7.95
N LYS A 74 0.20 3.85 -7.79
CA LYS A 74 -0.65 4.28 -8.90
C LYS A 74 -0.09 5.53 -9.57
N PHE A 75 0.23 6.58 -8.81
CA PHE A 75 0.78 7.82 -9.34
C PHE A 75 2.13 7.60 -10.01
N TYR A 76 2.98 6.74 -9.45
CA TYR A 76 4.25 6.35 -10.06
C TYR A 76 4.03 5.72 -11.44
N LEU A 77 3.10 4.77 -11.56
CA LEU A 77 2.75 4.14 -12.83
C LEU A 77 2.07 5.10 -13.84
N GLU A 78 1.55 6.22 -13.37
CA GLU A 78 0.95 7.30 -14.17
C GLU A 78 1.97 8.41 -14.50
N ASN A 79 3.25 8.23 -14.15
CA ASN A 79 4.32 9.23 -14.27
C ASN A 79 4.02 10.56 -13.54
N ASN A 80 3.22 10.52 -12.48
CA ASN A 80 2.97 11.66 -11.59
C ASN A 80 3.84 11.54 -10.34
N GLU A 81 5.14 11.82 -10.50
CA GLU A 81 6.14 11.55 -9.47
C GLU A 81 5.93 12.37 -8.19
N ALA A 82 5.60 13.66 -8.31
CA ALA A 82 5.36 14.50 -7.13
C ALA A 82 4.19 13.98 -6.28
N ALA A 83 3.07 13.58 -6.91
CA ALA A 83 1.96 12.97 -6.19
C ALA A 83 2.36 11.62 -5.58
N ALA A 84 3.14 10.82 -6.29
CA ALA A 84 3.66 9.55 -5.78
C ALA A 84 4.52 9.75 -4.52
N MET A 85 5.43 10.72 -4.55
CA MET A 85 6.31 11.07 -3.43
C MET A 85 5.54 11.61 -2.23
N ARG A 86 4.52 12.43 -2.45
CA ARG A 86 3.66 12.90 -1.37
C ARG A 86 2.87 11.75 -0.73
N SER A 87 2.27 10.88 -1.52
CA SER A 87 1.50 9.73 -1.01
C SER A 87 2.40 8.75 -0.25
N ILE A 88 3.60 8.41 -0.76
CA ILE A 88 4.50 7.52 -0.03
C ILE A 88 4.97 8.18 1.27
N GLY A 89 5.26 9.49 1.27
CA GLY A 89 5.63 10.23 2.48
C GLY A 89 4.59 10.07 3.59
N ARG A 90 3.29 10.14 3.26
CA ARG A 90 2.22 9.91 4.25
C ARG A 90 2.25 8.49 4.81
N ALA A 91 2.47 7.48 3.97
CA ALA A 91 2.62 6.10 4.45
C ALA A 91 3.83 5.96 5.38
N LEU A 92 4.96 6.57 5.03
CA LEU A 92 6.19 6.52 5.81
C LEU A 92 6.03 7.18 7.18
N HIS A 93 5.33 8.32 7.25
CA HIS A 93 4.98 8.96 8.52
C HIS A 93 4.34 7.95 9.50
N TYR A 94 3.30 7.24 9.06
CA TYR A 94 2.60 6.26 9.88
C TYR A 94 3.46 5.05 10.27
N VAL A 95 4.35 4.60 9.37
CA VAL A 95 5.31 3.53 9.65
C VAL A 95 6.33 3.95 10.71
N GLN A 96 6.83 5.18 10.62
CA GLN A 96 7.79 5.76 11.56
C GLN A 96 7.15 5.96 12.92
N ASP A 97 5.92 6.46 12.97
CA ASP A 97 5.15 6.59 14.21
C ASP A 97 4.90 5.26 14.90
N LYS A 98 4.56 4.23 14.12
CA LYS A 98 4.34 2.88 14.63
C LYS A 98 5.60 2.28 15.26
N SER A 99 6.80 2.74 14.91
CA SER A 99 8.05 2.21 15.48
C SER A 99 8.36 2.74 16.90
N VAL A 100 7.72 3.84 17.33
CA VAL A 100 7.93 4.44 18.67
C VAL A 100 6.84 3.98 19.64
N SER A 101 7.24 3.48 20.82
CA SER A 101 6.29 3.09 21.87
C SER A 101 5.76 4.30 22.63
N ARG A 102 4.42 4.43 22.76
CA ARG A 102 3.74 5.43 23.59
C ARG A 102 4.02 5.33 25.09
N GLY A 103 4.49 4.17 25.55
CA GLY A 103 4.61 3.87 26.99
C GLY A 103 3.24 3.78 27.67
N PHE A 104 3.23 3.67 29.00
CA PHE A 104 1.99 3.57 29.76
C PHE A 104 1.22 4.89 29.68
N ARG A 105 -0.06 4.83 29.25
CA ARG A 105 -0.97 5.99 29.11
C ARG A 105 -0.44 7.19 28.28
N GLY A 106 0.62 7.01 27.49
CA GLY A 106 1.21 8.09 26.67
C GLY A 106 2.20 9.01 27.40
N TRP A 107 2.44 8.81 28.70
CA TRP A 107 3.20 9.76 29.53
C TRP A 107 4.68 9.90 29.17
N THR A 108 5.27 8.87 28.54
CA THR A 108 6.68 8.88 28.13
C THR A 108 6.86 9.07 26.63
N HIS A 109 5.77 9.34 25.91
CA HIS A 109 5.77 9.43 24.46
C HIS A 109 6.60 10.61 23.98
N ASP A 110 6.32 11.82 24.47
CA ASP A 110 7.03 13.03 24.05
C ASP A 110 8.51 12.97 24.38
N MET A 111 8.88 12.46 25.55
CA MET A 111 10.28 12.25 25.93
C MET A 111 11.00 11.29 24.99
N ARG A 112 10.33 10.23 24.53
CA ARG A 112 10.94 9.26 23.61
C ARG A 112 11.07 9.80 22.21
N GLU A 113 10.07 10.53 21.71
CA GLU A 113 10.17 11.22 20.43
C GLU A 113 11.27 12.27 20.44
N GLU A 114 11.41 12.98 21.56
CA GLU A 114 12.48 13.96 21.76
C GLU A 114 13.85 13.29 21.83
N ALA A 115 13.96 12.12 22.48
CA ALA A 115 15.19 11.35 22.44
C ALA A 115 15.54 10.88 21.01
N VAL A 116 14.55 10.49 20.21
CA VAL A 116 14.74 10.14 18.79
C VAL A 116 15.15 11.35 17.95
N SER A 117 14.66 12.56 18.24
CA SER A 117 14.95 13.79 17.47
C SER A 117 16.40 14.27 17.57
N ARG A 118 17.14 13.76 18.55
CA ARG A 118 18.55 14.05 18.83
C ARG A 118 19.52 13.01 18.24
N LEU A 119 19.00 11.93 17.66
CA LEU A 119 19.80 10.88 17.05
C LEU A 119 19.95 11.10 15.55
N ASP A 120 21.09 10.69 15.01
CA ASP A 120 21.31 10.64 13.58
C ASP A 120 20.62 9.42 12.96
N VAL A 121 20.14 9.59 11.73
CA VAL A 121 19.50 8.51 10.97
C VAL A 121 20.55 7.45 10.63
N PRO A 122 20.30 6.17 10.98
CA PRO A 122 21.24 5.09 10.70
C PRO A 122 21.25 4.78 9.20
N ALA A 123 22.21 5.35 8.47
CA ALA A 123 22.32 5.20 7.01
C ALA A 123 22.47 3.73 6.57
N GLU A 124 23.06 2.88 7.42
CA GLU A 124 23.16 1.44 7.18
C GLU A 124 21.79 0.75 7.10
N GLU A 125 20.81 1.20 7.88
CA GLU A 125 19.46 0.65 7.86
C GLU A 125 18.68 1.12 6.62
N ILE A 126 18.96 2.33 6.13
CA ILE A 126 18.41 2.84 4.86
C ILE A 126 18.90 1.96 3.71
N ARG A 127 20.22 1.82 3.55
CA ARG A 127 20.83 0.97 2.52
C ARG A 127 20.33 -0.47 2.58
N ARG A 128 20.30 -1.06 3.78
CA ARG A 128 19.75 -2.42 3.95
C ARG A 128 18.29 -2.52 3.50
N GLY A 129 17.48 -1.50 3.81
CA GLY A 129 16.09 -1.45 3.38
C GLY A 129 15.95 -1.44 1.84
N PHE A 130 16.76 -0.65 1.14
CA PHE A 130 16.78 -0.63 -0.33
C PHE A 130 17.24 -1.97 -0.92
N SER A 131 18.30 -2.58 -0.38
CA SER A 131 18.86 -3.83 -0.92
C SER A 131 17.95 -5.05 -0.74
N GLU A 132 17.14 -5.07 0.33
CA GLU A 132 16.24 -6.18 0.65
C GLU A 132 14.80 -5.98 0.13
N ALA A 133 14.53 -4.85 -0.54
CA ALA A 133 13.20 -4.52 -1.00
C ALA A 133 12.72 -5.43 -2.15
N CYS A 134 11.45 -5.80 -2.10
CA CYS A 134 10.79 -6.61 -3.11
C CYS A 134 9.52 -5.90 -3.57
N SER A 135 9.40 -5.65 -4.89
CA SER A 135 8.22 -4.97 -5.42
C SER A 135 7.00 -5.89 -5.44
N SER A 136 6.31 -5.98 -4.31
CA SER A 136 5.09 -6.77 -4.14
C SER A 136 4.16 -6.11 -3.11
N PRO A 137 2.84 -6.01 -3.38
CA PRO A 137 1.90 -5.46 -2.42
C PRO A 137 1.71 -6.34 -1.18
N ASP A 138 1.97 -7.64 -1.30
CA ASP A 138 1.89 -8.56 -0.16
C ASP A 138 3.13 -8.40 0.74
N PHE A 139 4.32 -8.26 0.14
CA PHE A 139 5.55 -7.97 0.85
C PHE A 139 5.44 -6.65 1.64
N VAL A 140 5.00 -5.56 0.99
CA VAL A 140 4.81 -4.27 1.68
C VAL A 140 3.84 -4.39 2.86
N ARG A 141 2.76 -5.16 2.71
CA ARG A 141 1.79 -5.43 3.79
C ARG A 141 2.44 -6.18 4.97
N GLU A 142 3.27 -7.18 4.68
CA GLU A 142 4.03 -7.91 5.68
C GLU A 142 5.00 -6.99 6.42
N CYS A 143 5.71 -6.12 5.70
CA CYS A 143 6.61 -5.11 6.27
C CYS A 143 5.87 -4.19 7.23
N ILE A 144 4.75 -3.59 6.81
CA ILE A 144 3.92 -2.73 7.66
C ILE A 144 3.47 -3.48 8.91
N THR A 145 3.09 -4.75 8.77
CA THR A 145 2.63 -5.57 9.90
C THR A 145 3.77 -5.91 10.86
N ALA A 146 4.97 -6.15 10.34
CA ALA A 146 6.18 -6.50 11.10
C ALA A 146 6.76 -5.33 11.91
N VAL A 147 6.41 -4.07 11.60
CA VAL A 147 6.81 -2.91 12.41
C VAL A 147 6.28 -3.06 13.84
N LYS A 148 7.20 -3.34 14.77
CA LYS A 148 6.93 -3.41 16.21
C LYS A 148 7.44 -2.16 16.88
N ASN A 149 6.62 -1.56 17.74
CA ASN A 149 7.04 -0.42 18.53
C ASN A 149 8.22 -0.79 19.47
N LYS A 150 9.12 0.18 19.69
CA LYS A 150 10.28 0.02 20.57
C LYS A 150 10.29 1.13 21.61
N ARG A 151 10.70 0.78 22.84
CA ARG A 151 10.89 1.76 23.93
C ARG A 151 12.24 2.47 23.84
N ASN A 152 13.27 1.78 23.36
CA ASN A 152 14.60 2.34 23.17
C ASN A 152 14.62 3.22 21.91
N PRO A 153 15.03 4.51 22.01
CA PRO A 153 15.06 5.45 20.90
C PRO A 153 15.87 4.98 19.68
N HIS A 154 17.09 4.46 19.88
CA HIS A 154 17.92 3.93 18.79
C HIS A 154 17.23 2.77 18.06
N LYS A 155 16.64 1.82 18.80
CA LYS A 155 15.93 0.68 18.19
C LYS A 155 14.68 1.14 17.43
N ALA A 156 13.96 2.13 17.94
CA ALA A 156 12.80 2.72 17.26
C ALA A 156 13.21 3.40 15.95
N LEU A 157 14.28 4.20 15.99
CA LEU A 157 14.81 4.89 14.82
C LEU A 157 15.35 3.91 13.77
N LYS A 158 16.11 2.88 14.18
CA LYS A 158 16.56 1.81 13.26
C LYS A 158 15.40 1.10 12.59
N THR A 159 14.39 0.69 13.38
CA THR A 159 13.19 0.01 12.86
C THR A 159 12.42 0.92 11.89
N GLY A 160 12.21 2.18 12.26
CA GLY A 160 11.51 3.17 11.44
C GLY A 160 12.23 3.47 10.14
N SER A 161 13.56 3.60 10.19
CA SER A 161 14.41 3.88 9.03
C SER A 161 14.42 2.70 8.06
N TYR A 162 14.72 1.49 8.57
CA TYR A 162 14.76 0.26 7.78
C TYR A 162 13.45 -0.01 7.05
N TYR A 163 12.32 -0.06 7.77
CA TYR A 163 11.03 -0.34 7.14
C TYR A 163 10.55 0.80 6.24
N SER A 164 10.92 2.05 6.52
CA SER A 164 10.58 3.16 5.62
C SER A 164 11.31 3.02 4.28
N ALA A 165 12.62 2.78 4.31
CA ALA A 165 13.43 2.57 3.11
C ALA A 165 12.95 1.35 2.32
N LEU A 166 12.68 0.24 3.02
CA LEU A 166 12.24 -1.00 2.40
C LEU A 166 10.87 -0.88 1.74
N ILE A 167 9.91 -0.20 2.36
CA ILE A 167 8.59 0.09 1.76
C ILE A 167 8.71 1.06 0.59
N PHE A 168 9.52 2.12 0.75
CA PHE A 168 9.77 3.10 -0.30
C PHE A 168 10.34 2.42 -1.55
N ALA A 169 11.45 1.69 -1.40
CA ALA A 169 12.07 0.96 -2.49
C ALA A 169 11.10 -0.07 -3.10
N SER A 170 10.31 -0.79 -2.30
CA SER A 170 9.32 -1.74 -2.85
C SER A 170 8.28 -1.07 -3.77
N VAL A 171 7.94 0.20 -3.53
CA VAL A 171 6.99 0.98 -4.34
C VAL A 171 7.63 1.51 -5.63
N PHE A 172 8.89 1.95 -5.59
CA PHE A 172 9.54 2.63 -6.72
C PHE A 172 10.57 1.80 -7.48
N SER A 173 11.02 0.67 -6.93
CA SER A 173 11.96 -0.22 -7.59
C SER A 173 11.46 -0.60 -8.99
N PRO A 174 12.33 -0.53 -10.00
CA PRO A 174 12.02 -1.00 -11.34
C PRO A 174 11.50 -2.43 -11.27
N ALA A 175 10.51 -2.73 -12.10
CA ALA A 175 9.89 -4.05 -12.10
C ALA A 175 10.86 -5.18 -12.48
N GLU A 176 12.11 -4.90 -12.88
CA GLU A 176 13.14 -5.88 -13.24
C GLU A 176 13.47 -6.84 -12.10
N ASN A 177 13.51 -6.37 -10.84
CA ASN A 177 13.64 -7.22 -9.64
C ASN A 177 12.40 -8.10 -9.39
N SER A 178 11.36 -7.94 -10.21
CA SER A 178 10.05 -8.57 -10.07
C SER A 178 9.46 -9.00 -11.43
N PHE A 179 10.27 -9.15 -12.48
CA PHE A 179 9.76 -9.41 -13.84
C PHE A 179 8.93 -10.69 -13.88
N GLU A 180 9.40 -11.72 -13.20
CA GLU A 180 8.67 -12.98 -13.02
C GLU A 180 7.35 -12.77 -12.27
N MET A 181 7.36 -12.02 -11.16
CA MET A 181 6.15 -11.74 -10.37
C MET A 181 5.13 -10.89 -11.16
N ARG A 182 5.61 -9.90 -11.93
CA ARG A 182 4.81 -9.10 -12.86
C ARG A 182 4.16 -9.99 -13.90
N ASN A 183 4.94 -10.82 -14.60
CA ASN A 183 4.43 -11.70 -15.65
C ASN A 183 3.43 -12.72 -15.10
N LYS A 184 3.74 -13.33 -13.95
CA LYS A 184 2.83 -14.24 -13.25
C LYS A 184 1.52 -13.54 -12.89
N SER A 185 1.59 -12.35 -12.30
CA SER A 185 0.40 -11.58 -11.90
C SER A 185 -0.43 -11.14 -13.11
N LEU A 186 0.20 -10.67 -14.18
CA LEU A 186 -0.48 -10.26 -15.41
C LEU A 186 -1.08 -11.45 -16.16
N ARG A 187 -0.38 -12.60 -16.22
CA ARG A 187 -0.89 -13.84 -16.82
C ARG A 187 -2.12 -14.33 -16.08
N GLN A 188 -2.06 -14.41 -14.76
CA GLN A 188 -3.20 -14.78 -13.93
C GLN A 188 -4.37 -13.81 -14.14
N TYR A 189 -4.11 -12.50 -14.18
CA TYR A 189 -5.15 -11.51 -14.45
C TYR A 189 -5.80 -11.71 -15.83
N ARG A 190 -5.01 -11.93 -16.89
CA ARG A 190 -5.54 -12.19 -18.24
C ARG A 190 -6.40 -13.45 -18.28
N GLN A 191 -5.95 -14.55 -17.68
CA GLN A 191 -6.70 -15.80 -17.61
C GLN A 191 -8.04 -15.62 -16.89
N ARG A 192 -8.04 -14.93 -15.74
CA ARG A 192 -9.24 -14.67 -14.94
C ARG A 192 -10.19 -13.67 -15.63
N LYS A 193 -9.65 -12.73 -16.40
CA LYS A 193 -10.43 -11.82 -17.25
C LYS A 193 -11.10 -12.56 -18.41
N ILE A 194 -10.37 -13.46 -19.09
CA ILE A 194 -10.93 -14.32 -20.14
C ILE A 194 -12.05 -15.18 -19.56
N LEU A 195 -11.81 -15.83 -18.41
CA LEU A 195 -12.82 -16.63 -17.72
C LEU A 195 -14.09 -15.79 -17.46
N LEU A 196 -13.95 -14.56 -16.96
CA LEU A 196 -15.08 -13.65 -16.74
C LEU A 196 -15.85 -13.35 -18.03
N CYS A 197 -15.15 -13.03 -19.13
CA CYS A 197 -15.78 -12.77 -20.43
C CYS A 197 -16.54 -13.99 -20.96
N VAL A 198 -15.95 -15.18 -20.87
CA VAL A 198 -16.60 -16.41 -21.31
C VAL A 198 -17.81 -16.72 -20.42
N SER A 199 -17.70 -16.55 -19.08
CA SER A 199 -18.86 -16.71 -18.17
C SER A 199 -20.02 -15.80 -18.55
N THR A 200 -19.75 -14.53 -18.87
CA THR A 200 -20.78 -13.58 -19.32
C THR A 200 -21.39 -14.00 -20.66
N ALA A 201 -20.58 -14.47 -21.61
CA ALA A 201 -21.08 -14.97 -22.90
C ALA A 201 -21.97 -16.22 -22.73
N VAL A 202 -21.57 -17.16 -21.87
CA VAL A 202 -22.37 -18.36 -21.54
C VAL A 202 -23.68 -17.99 -20.83
N SER A 203 -23.67 -17.01 -19.93
CA SER A 203 -24.90 -16.49 -19.33
C SER A 203 -25.84 -15.86 -20.38
N ALA A 204 -25.30 -15.13 -21.35
CA ALA A 204 -26.09 -14.57 -22.44
C ALA A 204 -26.70 -15.67 -23.32
N ALA A 205 -25.95 -16.75 -23.59
CA ALA A 205 -26.46 -17.93 -24.31
C ALA A 205 -27.58 -18.66 -23.53
N ALA A 206 -27.48 -18.73 -22.21
CA ALA A 206 -28.55 -19.25 -21.35
C ALA A 206 -29.83 -18.42 -21.48
N ALA A 207 -29.71 -17.09 -21.41
CA ALA A 207 -30.83 -16.17 -21.58
C ALA A 207 -31.46 -16.27 -22.98
N ALA A 208 -30.65 -16.34 -24.04
CA ALA A 208 -31.13 -16.54 -25.41
C ALA A 208 -31.87 -17.88 -25.56
N SER A 209 -31.35 -18.95 -24.96
CA SER A 209 -31.99 -20.28 -24.98
C SER A 209 -33.35 -20.26 -24.29
N LEU A 210 -33.50 -19.51 -23.18
CA LEU A 210 -34.79 -19.31 -22.52
C LEU A 210 -35.80 -18.58 -23.43
N LEU A 211 -35.36 -17.53 -24.14
CA LEU A 211 -36.22 -16.81 -25.09
C LEU A 211 -36.70 -17.71 -26.24
N LEU A 212 -35.87 -18.65 -26.66
CA LEU A 212 -36.20 -19.66 -27.68
C LEU A 212 -36.95 -20.89 -27.12
N LYS A 213 -37.32 -20.89 -25.82
CA LYS A 213 -37.97 -22.00 -25.11
C LYS A 213 -37.18 -23.32 -25.12
N LEU A 214 -35.84 -23.22 -25.26
CA LEU A 214 -34.90 -24.35 -25.18
C LEU A 214 -34.48 -24.56 -23.72
N TYR A 215 -35.35 -25.16 -22.91
CA TYR A 215 -35.17 -25.24 -21.45
C TYR A 215 -33.96 -26.08 -21.01
N ILE A 216 -33.70 -27.22 -21.65
CA ILE A 216 -32.56 -28.08 -21.30
C ILE A 216 -31.22 -27.36 -21.59
N PRO A 217 -30.98 -26.80 -22.80
CA PRO A 217 -29.79 -25.99 -23.06
C PRO A 217 -29.66 -24.78 -22.13
N ALA A 218 -30.77 -24.10 -21.82
CA ALA A 218 -30.76 -22.98 -20.88
C ALA A 218 -30.26 -23.39 -19.49
N ALA A 219 -30.74 -24.51 -18.96
CA ALA A 219 -30.30 -25.03 -17.66
C ALA A 219 -28.80 -25.39 -17.67
N VAL A 220 -28.32 -26.05 -18.74
CA VAL A 220 -26.90 -26.42 -18.89
C VAL A 220 -26.01 -25.18 -18.94
N PHE A 221 -26.33 -24.18 -19.76
CA PHE A 221 -25.55 -22.94 -19.85
C PHE A 221 -25.58 -22.15 -18.54
N ALA A 222 -26.73 -22.07 -17.86
CA ALA A 222 -26.84 -21.39 -16.57
C ALA A 222 -25.94 -22.06 -15.51
N ALA A 223 -25.95 -23.39 -15.42
CA ALA A 223 -25.10 -24.14 -14.50
C ALA A 223 -23.61 -23.93 -14.82
N ALA A 224 -23.21 -24.02 -16.09
CA ALA A 224 -21.84 -23.78 -16.52
C ALA A 224 -21.37 -22.36 -16.15
N ALA A 225 -22.18 -21.34 -16.43
CA ALA A 225 -21.85 -19.96 -16.07
C ALA A 225 -21.69 -19.79 -14.54
N ALA A 226 -22.57 -20.39 -13.75
CA ALA A 226 -22.49 -20.35 -12.29
C ALA A 226 -21.18 -20.96 -11.75
N ILE A 227 -20.77 -22.12 -12.27
CA ILE A 227 -19.51 -22.78 -11.91
C ILE A 227 -18.32 -21.89 -12.26
N MET A 228 -18.33 -21.27 -13.44
CA MET A 228 -17.24 -20.40 -13.86
C MET A 228 -17.14 -19.11 -13.04
N PHE A 229 -18.28 -18.49 -12.68
CA PHE A 229 -18.31 -17.33 -11.78
C PHE A 229 -17.81 -17.69 -10.38
N ALA A 230 -18.25 -18.81 -9.82
CA ALA A 230 -17.78 -19.31 -8.53
C ALA A 230 -16.26 -19.57 -8.56
N SER A 231 -15.77 -20.19 -9.63
CA SER A 231 -14.34 -20.41 -9.87
C SER A 231 -13.54 -19.11 -9.98
N ASN A 232 -14.18 -17.98 -10.25
CA ASN A 232 -13.57 -16.65 -10.43
C ASN A 232 -13.80 -15.69 -9.24
N ILE A 233 -14.20 -16.19 -8.06
CA ILE A 233 -14.52 -15.36 -6.89
C ILE A 233 -13.39 -14.40 -6.45
N HIS A 234 -12.12 -14.81 -6.64
CA HIS A 234 -10.94 -14.02 -6.31
C HIS A 234 -10.45 -13.09 -7.44
N TYR A 235 -11.24 -12.88 -8.49
CA TYR A 235 -10.86 -12.00 -9.62
C TYR A 235 -10.43 -10.60 -9.16
N LYS A 236 -11.12 -10.03 -8.16
CA LYS A 236 -10.79 -8.71 -7.62
C LYS A 236 -9.39 -8.66 -7.01
N ASP A 237 -8.99 -9.71 -6.28
CA ASP A 237 -7.66 -9.79 -5.67
C ASP A 237 -6.58 -9.93 -6.73
N VAL A 238 -6.80 -10.79 -7.74
CA VAL A 238 -5.86 -10.95 -8.86
C VAL A 238 -5.74 -9.65 -9.67
N LYS A 239 -6.85 -8.97 -9.96
CA LYS A 239 -6.86 -7.65 -10.62
C LYS A 239 -6.08 -6.62 -9.79
N ARG A 240 -6.28 -6.58 -8.47
CA ARG A 240 -5.57 -5.68 -7.57
C ARG A 240 -4.06 -5.94 -7.59
N LYS A 241 -3.63 -7.21 -7.44
CA LYS A 241 -2.21 -7.57 -7.51
C LYS A 241 -1.59 -7.21 -8.86
N ALA A 242 -2.27 -7.49 -9.96
CA ALA A 242 -1.80 -7.12 -11.31
C ALA A 242 -1.67 -5.60 -11.48
N SER A 243 -2.56 -4.81 -10.88
CA SER A 243 -2.49 -3.34 -10.97
C SER A 243 -1.24 -2.75 -10.33
N TRP A 244 -0.61 -3.44 -9.37
CA TRP A 244 0.68 -3.04 -8.80
C TRP A 244 1.78 -2.95 -9.87
N TYR A 245 1.72 -3.76 -10.92
CA TYR A 245 2.78 -3.83 -11.93
C TYR A 245 2.47 -3.04 -13.20
N GLY A 246 1.37 -2.28 -13.19
CA GLY A 246 0.84 -1.62 -14.38
C GLY A 246 0.13 -2.61 -15.32
N THR A 247 -1.03 -2.21 -15.83
CA THR A 247 -1.81 -3.00 -16.78
C THR A 247 -1.74 -2.47 -18.21
N ARG A 248 -1.12 -1.30 -18.41
CA ARG A 248 -0.83 -0.75 -19.75
C ARG A 248 0.50 -1.33 -20.25
N LYS A 249 0.51 -1.76 -21.52
CA LYS A 249 1.76 -2.02 -22.23
C LYS A 249 2.48 -0.67 -22.34
N SER A 250 3.65 -0.56 -21.72
CA SER A 250 4.68 0.39 -22.11
C SER A 250 5.16 0.04 -23.51
#